data_AF-A0A936L530-F1
#
_entry.id   AF-A0A936L530-F1
#
_cell.length_a   1.000
_cell.length_b   1.000
_cell.length_c   1.000
_cell.angle_alpha   90.00
_cell.angle_beta   90.00
_cell.angle_gamma   90.00
#
_symmetry.space_group_name_H-M   'P 1'
#
loop_
_entity.id
_entity.type
_entity.pdbx_description
1 polymer ?
#
loop_
_entity_poly.entity_id
_entity_poly.type
_entity_poly.pdbx_seq_one_letter_code
_entity_poly.pdbx_strand_id
1 'polypeptide(L)'
;MKDGQKEAAIENYKKSLELNPGNTNAVDMLAKMGVEEKMDAFRVEESVLESYVGVYELAPNFTITVTRQGAQLFGQATGQGPFEMFAKSNTEFFLKVVEAQVAFSVQDGKVESMTLFQGGQTIPGKKVK
;
A
#
# COMPACT_ATOMS: atom_id res chain seq x y z
N MET A 1 -19.03 15.74 -24.48
CA MET A 1 -18.74 16.63 -23.34
C MET A 1 -17.88 17.76 -23.88
N LYS A 2 -18.14 19.03 -23.52
CA LYS A 2 -17.26 20.13 -23.92
C LYS A 2 -15.98 20.03 -23.08
N ASP A 3 -14.81 20.17 -23.68
CA ASP A 3 -13.52 19.88 -23.04
C ASP A 3 -13.32 20.57 -21.67
N GLY A 4 -13.79 21.82 -21.52
CA GLY A 4 -13.69 22.56 -20.25
C GLY A 4 -14.51 22.00 -19.08
N GLN A 5 -15.55 21.19 -19.33
CA GLN A 5 -16.29 20.50 -18.25
C GLN A 5 -15.55 19.26 -17.75
N LYS A 6 -14.77 18.63 -18.63
CA LYS A 6 -13.97 17.45 -18.31
C LYS A 6 -12.79 17.83 -17.41
N GLU A 7 -12.12 18.94 -17.72
CA GLU A 7 -10.99 19.46 -16.94
C GLU A 7 -11.39 19.83 -15.50
N ALA A 8 -12.49 20.58 -15.34
CA ALA A 8 -13.00 20.94 -14.01
C ALA A 8 -13.45 19.70 -13.20
N ALA A 9 -14.00 18.68 -13.85
CA ALA A 9 -14.37 17.43 -13.17
C ALA A 9 -13.13 16.68 -12.68
N ILE A 10 -12.08 16.60 -13.51
CA ILE A 10 -10.79 15.99 -13.14
C ILE A 10 -10.21 16.69 -11.91
N GLU A 11 -10.13 18.02 -11.89
CA GLU A 11 -9.59 18.78 -10.77
C GLU A 11 -10.35 18.51 -9.45
N ASN A 12 -11.69 18.47 -9.51
CA ASN A 12 -12.52 18.18 -8.34
C ASN A 12 -12.31 16.76 -7.80
N TYR A 13 -12.18 15.76 -8.68
CA TYR A 13 -11.91 14.39 -8.26
C TYR A 13 -10.51 14.24 -7.67
N LYS A 14 -9.48 14.90 -8.25
CA LYS A 14 -8.13 14.94 -7.67
C LYS A 14 -8.12 15.53 -6.27
N LYS A 15 -8.75 16.70 -6.09
CA LYS A 15 -8.88 17.34 -4.79
C LYS A 15 -9.62 16.46 -3.78
N SER A 16 -10.61 15.69 -4.24
CA SER A 16 -11.28 14.71 -3.37
C SER A 16 -10.35 13.56 -2.96
N LEU A 17 -9.42 13.13 -3.81
CA LEU A 17 -8.42 12.11 -3.48
C LEU A 17 -7.36 12.65 -2.52
N GLU A 18 -6.95 13.91 -2.67
CA GLU A 18 -6.06 14.58 -1.70
C GLU A 18 -6.68 14.63 -0.30
N LEU A 19 -7.97 14.97 -0.22
CA LEU A 19 -8.69 15.07 1.05
C LEU A 19 -9.09 13.70 1.63
N ASN A 20 -9.33 12.71 0.75
CA ASN A 20 -9.66 11.35 1.15
C ASN A 20 -9.02 10.36 0.16
N PRO A 21 -7.79 9.91 0.44
CA PRO A 21 -7.07 8.96 -0.41
C PRO A 21 -7.79 7.61 -0.61
N GLY A 22 -8.76 7.29 0.25
CA GLY A 22 -9.60 6.10 0.14
C GLY A 22 -10.85 6.25 -0.75
N ASN A 23 -11.05 7.39 -1.44
CA ASN A 23 -12.22 7.61 -2.28
C ASN A 23 -12.15 6.83 -3.62
N THR A 24 -12.54 5.55 -3.58
CA THR A 24 -12.56 4.67 -4.75
C THR A 24 -13.43 5.20 -5.90
N ASN A 25 -14.52 5.91 -5.58
CA ASN A 25 -15.38 6.52 -6.61
C ASN A 25 -14.64 7.59 -7.41
N ALA A 26 -13.77 8.38 -6.78
CA ALA A 26 -12.98 9.39 -7.47
C ALA A 26 -11.93 8.74 -8.38
N VAL A 27 -11.28 7.66 -7.92
CA VAL A 27 -10.35 6.86 -8.73
C VAL A 27 -11.04 6.33 -9.99
N ASP A 28 -12.21 5.71 -9.83
CA ASP A 28 -12.95 5.13 -10.96
C ASP A 28 -13.39 6.19 -11.99
N MET A 29 -13.79 7.37 -11.52
CA MET A 29 -14.22 8.46 -12.40
C MET A 29 -13.04 9.08 -13.16
N LEU A 30 -11.89 9.24 -12.51
CA LEU A 30 -10.66 9.72 -13.17
C LEU A 30 -10.17 8.74 -14.24
N ALA A 31 -10.17 7.44 -13.94
CA ALA A 31 -9.84 6.38 -14.90
C ALA A 31 -10.78 6.39 -16.12
N LYS A 32 -12.10 6.52 -15.92
CA LYS A 32 -13.10 6.65 -16.99
C LYS A 32 -12.91 7.91 -17.85
N MET A 33 -12.29 8.94 -17.31
CA MET A 33 -11.96 10.18 -18.03
C MET A 33 -10.62 10.10 -18.77
N GLY A 34 -9.93 8.95 -18.72
CA GLY A 34 -8.61 8.76 -19.33
C GLY A 34 -7.50 9.46 -18.56
N VAL A 35 -7.76 9.84 -17.30
CA VAL A 35 -6.73 10.30 -16.38
C VAL A 35 -6.28 9.09 -15.60
N GLU A 36 -5.19 8.48 -16.07
CA GLU A 36 -4.34 7.66 -15.20
C GLU A 36 -3.65 8.63 -14.24
N GLU A 37 -4.37 9.09 -13.21
CA GLU A 37 -3.69 9.60 -12.03
C GLU A 37 -2.80 8.45 -11.58
N LYS A 38 -1.47 8.63 -11.69
CA LYS A 38 -0.60 7.98 -10.72
C LYS A 38 -1.17 8.43 -9.39
N MET A 39 -2.00 7.59 -8.75
CA MET A 39 -2.41 7.81 -7.38
C MET A 39 -1.11 8.16 -6.66
N ASP A 40 -0.98 9.43 -6.24
CA ASP A 40 0.11 9.82 -5.39
C ASP A 40 0.00 8.86 -4.22
N ALA A 41 0.91 7.90 -4.18
CA ALA A 41 0.86 6.82 -3.22
C ALA A 41 0.74 7.48 -1.85
N PHE A 42 -0.26 7.07 -1.07
CA PHE A 42 -0.53 7.67 0.22
C PHE A 42 0.80 7.82 0.98
N ARG A 43 1.20 9.05 1.29
CA ARG A 43 2.54 9.26 1.86
C ARG A 43 2.48 8.95 3.35
N VAL A 44 3.18 7.88 3.74
CA VAL A 44 3.34 7.50 5.15
C VAL A 44 4.58 8.20 5.71
N GLU A 45 4.46 8.71 6.94
CA GLU A 45 5.57 9.31 7.66
C GLU A 45 6.76 8.35 7.80
N GLU A 46 7.98 8.87 7.69
CA GLU A 46 9.19 8.03 7.67
C GLU A 46 9.37 7.22 8.95
N SER A 47 9.01 7.79 10.11
CA SER A 47 9.06 7.09 11.40
C SER A 47 8.07 5.93 11.48
N VAL A 48 6.91 6.06 10.81
CA VAL A 48 5.92 4.99 10.70
C VAL A 48 6.44 3.89 9.76
N LEU A 49 7.02 4.26 8.63
CA LEU A 49 7.66 3.29 7.71
C LEU A 49 8.78 2.51 8.40
N GLU A 50 9.63 3.19 9.17
CA GLU A 50 10.72 2.57 9.93
C GLU A 50 10.19 1.52 10.93
N SER A 51 9.03 1.77 11.53
CA SER A 51 8.42 0.82 12.48
C SER A 51 8.02 -0.53 11.84
N TYR A 52 7.78 -0.54 10.52
CA TYR A 52 7.43 -1.74 9.75
C TYR A 52 8.63 -2.55 9.28
N VAL A 53 9.85 -2.01 9.37
CA VAL A 53 11.07 -2.75 9.03
C VAL A 53 11.25 -3.92 9.98
N GLY A 54 11.53 -5.10 9.44
CA GLY A 54 11.70 -6.32 10.23
C GLY A 54 11.44 -7.60 9.45
N VAL A 55 11.42 -8.73 10.16
CA VAL A 55 11.11 -10.04 9.59
C VAL A 55 9.80 -10.55 10.18
N TYR A 56 8.92 -11.03 9.31
CA TYR A 56 7.61 -11.54 9.68
C TYR A 56 7.51 -13.01 9.29
N GLU A 57 7.20 -13.87 10.25
CA GLU A 57 7.04 -15.32 10.02
C GLU A 57 5.55 -15.63 9.82
N LEU A 58 5.20 -16.05 8.61
CA LEU A 58 3.82 -16.33 8.19
C LEU A 58 3.50 -17.83 8.25
N ALA A 59 4.53 -18.67 8.07
CA ALA A 59 4.47 -20.12 8.26
C ALA A 59 5.89 -20.66 8.51
N PRO A 60 6.05 -21.93 8.95
CA PRO A 60 7.37 -22.54 9.07
C PRO A 60 8.17 -22.44 7.76
N ASN A 61 9.38 -21.90 7.83
CA ASN A 61 10.26 -21.64 6.67
C ASN A 61 9.70 -20.65 5.63
N PHE A 62 8.64 -19.91 5.96
CA PHE A 62 8.08 -18.87 5.10
C PHE A 62 8.01 -17.55 5.85
N THR A 63 8.96 -16.68 5.53
CA THR A 63 9.03 -15.32 6.06
C THR A 63 8.90 -14.27 4.96
N ILE A 64 8.42 -13.10 5.35
CA ILE A 64 8.54 -11.86 4.58
C ILE A 64 9.49 -10.92 5.33
N THR A 65 10.55 -10.49 4.65
CA THR A 65 11.45 -9.44 5.15
C THR A 65 10.99 -8.10 4.61
N VAL A 66 10.74 -7.15 5.48
CA VAL A 66 10.40 -5.76 5.12
C VAL A 66 11.63 -4.90 5.33
N THR A 67 12.04 -4.20 4.28
CA THR A 67 13.15 -3.25 4.29
C THR A 67 12.70 -1.90 3.77
N ARG A 68 13.50 -0.87 4.00
CA ARG A 68 13.22 0.51 3.59
C ARG A 68 14.38 1.07 2.78
N GLN A 69 14.06 1.78 1.70
CA GLN A 69 15.01 2.63 0.97
C GLN A 69 14.37 4.01 0.74
N GLY A 70 14.88 5.03 1.42
CA GLY A 70 14.28 6.37 1.37
C GLY A 70 12.84 6.38 1.88
N ALA A 71 11.88 6.79 1.05
CA ALA A 71 10.45 6.82 1.41
C ALA A 71 9.68 5.57 0.97
N GLN A 72 10.37 4.51 0.54
CA GLN A 72 9.76 3.32 -0.06
C GLN A 72 10.05 2.07 0.78
N LEU A 73 9.01 1.28 1.05
CA LEU A 73 9.16 -0.07 1.62
C LEU A 73 9.31 -1.12 0.53
N PHE A 74 10.05 -2.17 0.86
CA PHE A 74 10.24 -3.35 0.04
C PHE A 74 9.91 -4.59 0.85
N GLY A 75 9.06 -5.45 0.30
CA GLY A 75 8.76 -6.76 0.85
C GLY A 75 9.48 -7.85 0.07
N GLN A 76 10.15 -8.76 0.78
CA GLN A 76 10.81 -9.91 0.19
C GLN A 76 10.30 -11.20 0.84
N ALA A 77 9.52 -11.95 0.09
CA ALA A 77 9.10 -13.30 0.49
C ALA A 77 10.26 -14.30 0.30
N THR A 78 10.24 -15.39 1.06
CA THR A 78 11.26 -16.44 0.99
C THR A 78 11.36 -17.02 -0.43
N GLY A 79 12.57 -17.10 -0.97
CA GLY A 79 12.81 -17.60 -2.33
C GLY A 79 12.47 -16.62 -3.46
N GLN A 80 12.08 -15.38 -3.15
CA GLN A 80 11.77 -14.34 -4.13
C GLN A 80 12.73 -13.14 -4.00
N GLY A 81 12.74 -12.30 -5.05
CA GLY A 81 13.36 -10.98 -4.99
C GLY A 81 12.51 -10.00 -4.17
N PRO A 82 13.09 -8.86 -3.75
CA PRO A 82 12.34 -7.80 -3.09
C PRO A 82 11.44 -7.07 -4.10
N PHE A 83 10.27 -6.65 -3.63
CA PHE A 83 9.31 -5.88 -4.42
C PHE A 83 8.83 -4.64 -3.68
N GLU A 84 8.59 -3.56 -4.42
CA GLU A 84 8.07 -2.31 -3.87
C GLU A 84 6.66 -2.49 -3.29
N MET A 85 6.47 -1.94 -2.08
CA MET A 85 5.19 -1.91 -1.37
C MET A 85 4.61 -0.48 -1.39
N PHE A 86 3.54 -0.28 -2.13
CA PHE A 86 2.89 1.03 -2.26
C PHE A 86 1.85 1.21 -1.14
N ALA A 87 1.94 2.33 -0.43
CA ALA A 87 1.00 2.63 0.63
C ALA A 87 -0.39 2.97 0.10
N LYS A 88 -1.40 2.38 0.75
CA LYS A 88 -2.83 2.66 0.58
C LYS A 88 -3.38 3.39 1.81
N SER A 89 -2.79 3.16 2.97
CA SER A 89 -3.04 3.88 4.22
C SER A 89 -1.76 3.87 5.07
N ASN A 90 -1.82 4.34 6.33
CA ASN A 90 -0.70 4.20 7.26
C ASN A 90 -0.28 2.73 7.47
N THR A 91 -1.22 1.78 7.43
CA THR A 91 -0.96 0.37 7.78
C THR A 91 -1.18 -0.60 6.63
N GLU A 92 -1.80 -0.18 5.53
CA GLU A 92 -2.09 -1.04 4.37
C GLU A 92 -1.20 -0.68 3.18
N PHE A 93 -0.65 -1.72 2.55
CA PHE A 93 0.23 -1.62 1.40
C PHE A 93 -0.17 -2.63 0.33
N PHE A 94 0.10 -2.33 -0.93
CA PHE A 94 -0.12 -3.23 -2.06
C PHE A 94 1.12 -3.32 -2.95
N LEU A 95 1.23 -4.43 -3.69
CA LEU A 95 2.30 -4.63 -4.68
C LEU A 95 1.71 -4.49 -6.09
N LYS A 96 2.51 -4.01 -7.03
CA LYS A 96 2.11 -3.87 -8.45
C LYS A 96 2.55 -5.04 -9.32
N VAL A 97 3.63 -5.71 -8.92
CA VAL A 97 4.25 -6.83 -9.66
C VAL A 97 3.56 -8.17 -9.38
N VAL A 98 2.86 -8.25 -8.25
CA VAL A 98 2.05 -9.40 -7.85
C VAL A 98 0.76 -8.86 -7.23
N GLU A 99 -0.36 -9.55 -7.45
CA GLU A 99 -1.65 -9.21 -6.86
C GLU A 99 -1.67 -9.60 -5.37
N ALA A 100 -1.00 -8.80 -4.56
CA ALA A 100 -0.87 -9.00 -3.12
C ALA A 100 -1.04 -7.69 -2.35
N GLN A 101 -1.62 -7.79 -1.17
CA GLN A 101 -1.74 -6.70 -0.20
C GLN A 101 -1.19 -7.14 1.15
N VAL A 102 -0.69 -6.18 1.92
CA VAL A 102 -0.19 -6.39 3.29
C VAL A 102 -0.85 -5.39 4.21
N ALA A 103 -1.29 -5.84 5.38
CA ALA A 103 -1.75 -4.97 6.47
C ALA A 103 -0.90 -5.20 7.72
N PHE A 104 -0.35 -4.14 8.29
CA PHE A 104 0.38 -4.19 9.56
C PHE A 104 -0.57 -4.01 10.74
N SER A 105 -0.41 -4.85 11.77
CA SER A 105 -1.12 -4.72 13.05
C SER A 105 -0.24 -3.97 14.04
N VAL A 106 -0.79 -2.89 14.61
CA VAL A 106 -0.13 -2.06 15.61
C VAL A 106 -0.92 -2.14 16.91
N GLN A 107 -0.24 -2.51 17.99
CA GLN A 107 -0.79 -2.56 19.34
C GLN A 107 0.12 -1.76 20.28
N ASP A 108 -0.45 -0.86 21.07
CA ASP A 108 0.29 -0.01 22.02
C ASP A 108 1.47 0.75 21.39
N GLY A 109 1.28 1.21 20.14
CA GLY A 109 2.31 1.93 19.38
C GLY A 109 3.44 1.05 18.83
N LYS A 110 3.33 -0.28 18.93
CA LYS A 110 4.32 -1.24 18.42
C LYS A 110 3.70 -2.13 17.34
N VAL A 111 4.49 -2.41 16.31
CA VAL A 111 4.10 -3.33 15.24
C VAL A 111 4.29 -4.76 15.72
N GLU A 112 3.21 -5.53 15.82
CA GLU A 112 3.25 -6.91 16.32
C GLU A 112 3.23 -7.96 15.20
N SER A 113 2.56 -7.65 14.09
CA SER A 113 2.35 -8.61 13.00
C SER A 113 2.09 -7.92 11.67
N MET A 114 2.13 -8.73 10.60
CA MET A 114 1.54 -8.39 9.32
C MET A 114 0.51 -9.45 8.92
N THR A 115 -0.41 -9.08 8.04
CA THR A 115 -1.30 -10.01 7.34
C THR A 115 -1.09 -9.85 5.86
N LEU A 116 -0.75 -10.94 5.17
CA LEU A 116 -0.69 -11.01 3.71
C LEU A 116 -2.04 -11.42 3.14
N PHE A 117 -2.51 -10.70 2.14
CA PHE A 117 -3.67 -11.05 1.32
C PHE A 117 -3.18 -11.35 -0.10
N GLN A 118 -3.28 -12.60 -0.54
CA GLN A 118 -2.82 -13.00 -1.87
C GLN A 118 -3.58 -14.24 -2.34
N GLY A 119 -4.03 -14.24 -3.61
CA GLY A 119 -4.73 -15.39 -4.20
C GLY A 119 -6.00 -15.81 -3.44
N GLY A 120 -6.69 -14.85 -2.82
CA GLY A 120 -7.87 -15.11 -1.98
C GLY A 120 -7.56 -15.68 -0.59
N GLN A 121 -6.28 -15.85 -0.23
CA GLN A 121 -5.85 -16.27 1.10
C GLN A 121 -5.56 -15.06 1.99
N THR A 122 -5.79 -15.25 3.29
CA THR A 122 -5.41 -14.31 4.36
C THR A 122 -4.43 -15.02 5.28
N ILE A 123 -3.18 -14.57 5.32
CA ILE A 123 -2.08 -15.26 5.98
C ILE A 123 -1.46 -14.32 7.03
N PRO A 124 -1.79 -14.46 8.32
CA PRO A 124 -1.18 -13.67 9.38
C PRO A 124 0.26 -14.14 9.64
N GLY A 125 1.14 -13.21 10.03
CA GLY A 125 2.52 -13.51 10.40
C GLY A 125 3.06 -12.58 11.49
N LYS A 126 3.70 -13.17 12.51
CA LYS A 126 4.24 -12.41 13.64
C LYS A 126 5.55 -11.74 13.26
N LYS A 127 5.78 -10.52 13.76
CA LYS A 127 7.09 -9.89 13.70
C LYS A 127 8.05 -10.64 14.63
N VAL A 128 9.15 -11.15 14.08
CA VAL A 128 10.14 -11.97 14.80
C VAL A 128 11.51 -11.30 14.90
N LYS A 129 11.78 -10.28 14.08
CA LYS A 129 12.99 -9.45 14.11
C LYS A 129 12.65 -8.01 13.75
#